data_AF-A0A7S7SJV3-F1
#
_entry.id   AF-A0A7S7SJV3-F1
#
_cell.length_a   1.000
_cell.length_b   1.000
_cell.length_c   1.000
_cell.angle_alpha   90.00
_cell.angle_beta   90.00
_cell.angle_gamma   90.00
#
_symmetry.space_group_name_H-M   'P 1'
#
loop_
_entity.id
_entity.type
_entity.pdbx_description
1 polymer ?
#
loop_
_entity_poly.entity_id
_entity_poly.type
_entity_poly.pdbx_seq_one_letter_code
_entity_poly.pdbx_strand_id
1 'polypeptide(L)'
;MAVSNMILAAAAMSALFSLDASAQSARTTRTRTAGHYSRNSVVTGANGKSASYNRTANWGNGAYEGSRSATGFNGKTATANTTASVAAGSASRTTTATGPNGRSATYQNNAAWGNGAYSDTKSITGANGKSATSTVQRQDGSVTKTVTGPNGQTWTASRTRTQN
;
A
#
# COMPACT_ATOMS: atom_id res chain seq x y z
N MET A 1 13.56 -3.77 -24.91
CA MET A 1 13.86 -2.76 -23.88
C MET A 1 13.07 -3.11 -22.63
N ALA A 2 13.77 -3.47 -21.56
CA ALA A 2 13.20 -4.10 -20.37
C ALA A 2 12.50 -3.07 -19.47
N VAL A 3 11.17 -3.11 -19.42
CA VAL A 3 10.37 -2.52 -18.33
C VAL A 3 10.10 -3.62 -17.31
N SER A 4 11.12 -3.92 -16.52
CA SER A 4 11.02 -4.74 -15.32
C SER A 4 11.89 -4.06 -14.29
N ASN A 5 11.28 -3.19 -13.49
CA ASN A 5 11.76 -2.70 -12.18
C ASN A 5 10.96 -1.46 -11.78
N MET A 6 9.68 -1.58 -11.45
CA MET A 6 8.96 -0.54 -10.69
C MET A 6 7.60 -1.03 -10.15
N ILE A 7 7.56 -2.22 -9.55
CA ILE A 7 6.46 -2.59 -8.64
C ILE A 7 7.09 -3.03 -7.32
N LEU A 8 7.63 -2.05 -6.60
CA LEU A 8 8.00 -2.19 -5.19
C LEU A 8 7.39 -1.03 -4.37
N ALA A 9 6.17 -0.62 -4.71
CA ALA A 9 5.41 0.39 -3.97
C ALA A 9 4.25 -0.27 -3.21
N ALA A 10 4.59 -1.21 -2.31
CA ALA A 10 3.73 -1.76 -1.23
C ALA A 10 4.40 -2.94 -0.49
N ALA A 11 5.48 -3.51 -1.04
CA ALA A 11 6.14 -4.70 -0.51
C ALA A 11 7.58 -4.40 -0.07
N ALA A 12 7.74 -3.63 1.01
CA ALA A 12 9.00 -3.57 1.77
C ALA A 12 8.75 -2.96 3.15
N MET A 13 7.80 -3.51 3.92
CA MET A 13 7.76 -3.28 5.38
C MET A 13 7.85 -4.60 6.13
N SER A 14 8.63 -5.50 5.54
CA SER A 14 9.17 -6.71 6.11
C SER A 14 10.68 -6.63 5.98
N ALA A 15 11.28 -5.59 6.58
CA ALA A 15 12.61 -5.78 7.12
C ALA A 15 12.41 -6.78 8.27
N LEU A 16 12.82 -8.02 8.01
CA LEU A 16 13.21 -8.93 9.07
C LEU A 16 13.99 -8.12 10.09
N PHE A 17 13.56 -8.19 11.35
CA PHE A 17 14.41 -7.81 12.46
C PHE A 17 15.66 -8.68 12.32
N SER A 18 16.70 -8.18 11.67
CA SER A 18 18.03 -8.75 11.82
C SER A 18 18.32 -8.60 13.31
N LEU A 19 18.32 -9.72 14.04
CA LEU A 19 18.93 -9.78 15.35
C LEU A 19 20.42 -9.55 15.10
N ASP A 20 20.82 -8.29 14.99
CA ASP A 20 22.21 -7.94 15.16
C ASP A 20 22.59 -8.36 16.58
N ALA A 21 23.79 -8.91 16.77
CA ALA A 21 24.26 -9.54 17.99
C ALA A 21 24.38 -8.60 19.21
N SER A 22 23.74 -7.41 19.14
CA SER A 22 23.75 -6.35 20.13
C SER A 22 22.38 -6.03 20.75
N ALA A 23 21.32 -6.80 20.45
CA ALA A 23 20.02 -6.60 21.10
C ALA A 23 20.06 -7.11 22.56
N GLN A 24 19.99 -6.19 23.52
CA GLN A 24 19.99 -6.50 24.95
C GLN A 24 18.62 -7.02 25.41
N SER A 25 17.54 -6.59 24.76
CA SER A 25 16.18 -7.10 25.00
C SER A 25 15.28 -6.86 23.80
N ALA A 26 14.39 -7.81 23.51
CA ALA A 26 13.35 -7.69 22.50
C ALA A 26 12.01 -8.12 23.08
N ARG A 27 10.99 -7.28 22.94
CA ARG A 27 9.62 -7.55 23.39
C ARG A 27 8.66 -7.40 22.23
N THR A 28 7.74 -8.35 22.07
CA THR A 28 6.63 -8.24 21.14
C THR A 28 5.32 -8.57 21.83
N THR A 29 4.34 -7.68 21.71
CA THR A 29 2.96 -7.88 22.14
C THR A 29 2.07 -7.93 20.92
N ARG A 30 1.15 -8.89 20.86
CA ARG A 30 0.19 -9.05 19.77
C ARG A 30 -1.20 -9.30 20.34
N THR A 31 -2.19 -8.64 19.75
CA THR A 31 -3.61 -8.85 20.04
C THR A 31 -4.33 -9.08 18.72
N ARG A 32 -5.13 -10.14 18.63
CA ARG A 32 -5.97 -10.40 17.47
C ARG A 32 -7.34 -10.83 17.96
N THR A 33 -8.36 -10.06 17.56
CA THR A 33 -9.76 -10.31 17.86
C THR A 33 -10.56 -10.23 16.56
N ALA A 34 -11.84 -10.60 16.59
CA ALA A 34 -12.72 -10.34 15.45
C ALA A 34 -12.71 -8.84 15.13
N GLY A 35 -12.45 -8.50 13.87
CA GLY A 35 -12.41 -7.13 13.39
C GLY A 35 -11.24 -6.25 13.86
N HIS A 36 -10.26 -6.78 14.59
CA HIS A 36 -9.14 -5.97 15.07
C HIS A 36 -7.82 -6.77 15.23
N TYR A 37 -6.72 -6.10 14.93
CA TYR A 37 -5.35 -6.57 15.12
C TYR A 37 -4.47 -5.45 15.66
N SER A 38 -3.65 -5.77 16.65
CA SER A 38 -2.56 -4.91 17.10
C SER A 38 -1.27 -5.70 17.29
N ARG A 39 -0.14 -5.08 16.96
CA ARG A 39 1.20 -5.54 17.25
C ARG A 39 2.06 -4.36 17.66
N ASN A 40 2.76 -4.52 18.78
CA ASN A 40 3.87 -3.66 19.17
C ASN A 40 5.12 -4.53 19.32
N SER A 41 6.24 -4.12 18.75
CA SER A 41 7.55 -4.75 18.91
C SER A 41 8.56 -3.68 19.26
N VAL A 42 9.36 -3.89 20.30
CA VAL A 42 10.45 -3.00 20.73
C VAL A 42 11.72 -3.83 20.87
N VAL A 43 12.83 -3.30 20.37
CA VAL A 43 14.17 -3.87 20.53
C VAL A 43 15.07 -2.80 21.10
N THR A 44 15.78 -3.11 22.18
CA THR A 44 16.77 -2.22 22.80
C THR A 44 18.17 -2.73 22.50
N GLY A 45 19.00 -1.89 21.88
CA GLY A 45 20.38 -2.20 21.60
C GLY A 45 21.28 -2.00 22.82
N ALA A 46 22.49 -2.55 22.76
CA ALA A 46 23.49 -2.49 23.84
C ALA A 46 23.88 -1.05 24.27
N ASN A 47 23.61 -0.05 23.42
CA ASN A 47 23.81 1.38 23.74
C ASN A 47 22.59 2.04 24.41
N GLY A 48 21.59 1.27 24.83
CA GLY A 48 20.34 1.73 25.45
C GLY A 48 19.33 2.35 24.47
N LYS A 49 19.69 2.54 23.20
CA LYS A 49 18.74 3.05 22.18
C LYS A 49 17.76 1.96 21.80
N SER A 50 16.53 2.35 21.52
CA SER A 50 15.48 1.42 21.11
C SER A 50 14.96 1.69 19.71
N ALA A 51 14.64 0.61 18.99
CA ALA A 51 13.87 0.61 17.77
C ALA A 51 12.51 0.00 18.05
N SER A 52 11.47 0.44 17.32
CA SER A 52 10.12 -0.08 17.50
C SER A 52 9.37 -0.27 16.20
N TYR A 53 8.38 -1.17 16.23
CA TYR A 53 7.41 -1.39 15.18
C TYR A 53 6.02 -1.48 15.80
N ASN A 54 5.10 -0.66 15.31
CA ASN A 54 3.70 -0.73 15.67
C ASN A 54 2.87 -1.04 14.44
N ARG A 55 1.81 -1.82 14.63
CA ARG A 55 0.77 -2.04 13.63
C ARG A 55 -0.57 -2.17 14.33
N THR A 56 -1.53 -1.40 13.87
CA THR A 56 -2.95 -1.56 14.21
C THR A 56 -3.74 -1.77 12.93
N ALA A 57 -4.78 -2.57 13.00
CA ALA A 57 -5.75 -2.70 11.93
C ALA A 57 -7.13 -3.01 12.48
N ASN A 58 -8.15 -2.36 11.93
CA ASN A 58 -9.55 -2.61 12.17
C ASN A 58 -10.19 -3.05 10.85
N TRP A 59 -11.11 -4.00 10.90
CA TRP A 59 -11.89 -4.41 9.73
C TRP A 59 -13.29 -4.86 10.13
N GLY A 60 -14.25 -4.63 9.24
CA GLY A 60 -15.63 -4.98 9.49
C GLY A 60 -16.55 -4.26 8.53
N ASN A 61 -17.69 -4.87 8.22
CA ASN A 61 -18.74 -4.27 7.38
C ASN A 61 -18.23 -3.69 6.04
N GLY A 62 -17.31 -4.42 5.39
CA GLY A 62 -16.70 -3.98 4.13
C GLY A 62 -15.61 -2.91 4.26
N ALA A 63 -15.32 -2.40 5.46
CA ALA A 63 -14.26 -1.42 5.70
C ALA A 63 -12.99 -2.05 6.28
N TYR A 64 -11.85 -1.43 5.99
CA TYR A 64 -10.55 -1.72 6.58
C TYR A 64 -9.83 -0.41 6.87
N GLU A 65 -9.27 -0.30 8.07
CA GLU A 65 -8.33 0.75 8.44
C GLU A 65 -7.09 0.09 9.02
N GLY A 66 -5.90 0.55 8.65
CA GLY A 66 -4.68 0.03 9.25
C GLY A 66 -3.58 1.07 9.28
N SER A 67 -2.91 1.16 10.42
CA SER A 67 -1.73 1.98 10.60
C SER A 67 -0.52 1.10 10.91
N ARG A 68 0.64 1.50 10.41
CA ARG A 68 1.92 0.89 10.73
C ARG A 68 2.93 1.99 10.96
N SER A 69 3.78 1.84 11.96
CA SER A 69 4.93 2.71 12.18
C SER A 69 6.18 1.91 12.50
N ALA A 70 7.32 2.40 12.07
CA ALA A 70 8.62 1.83 12.40
C ALA A 70 9.59 2.96 12.77
N THR A 71 10.12 2.91 13.98
CA THR A 71 11.11 3.85 14.50
C THR A 71 12.45 3.15 14.61
N GLY A 72 13.48 3.67 13.93
CA GLY A 72 14.83 3.11 14.03
C GLY A 72 15.55 3.52 15.31
N PHE A 73 16.73 2.93 15.57
CA PHE A 73 17.59 3.33 16.69
C PHE A 73 18.07 4.79 16.64
N ASN A 74 17.94 5.45 15.48
CA ASN A 74 18.20 6.88 15.29
C ASN A 74 16.99 7.78 15.65
N GLY A 75 15.91 7.19 16.17
CA GLY A 75 14.68 7.90 16.55
C GLY A 75 13.79 8.35 15.38
N LYS A 76 14.23 8.15 14.12
CA LYS A 76 13.43 8.55 12.95
C LYS A 76 12.36 7.51 12.66
N THR A 77 11.16 7.97 12.29
CA THR A 77 9.98 7.12 12.17
C THR A 77 9.39 7.17 10.76
N ALA A 78 9.18 6.00 10.16
CA ALA A 78 8.35 5.86 8.97
C ALA A 78 6.94 5.38 9.35
N THR A 79 5.92 5.81 8.61
CA THR A 79 4.54 5.39 8.81
C THR A 79 3.89 4.96 7.50
N ALA A 80 2.88 4.08 7.60
CA ALA A 80 2.00 3.75 6.49
C ALA A 80 0.58 3.58 7.02
N ASN A 81 -0.34 4.40 6.51
CA ASN A 81 -1.76 4.35 6.83
C ASN A 81 -2.52 3.86 5.61
N THR A 82 -3.47 2.95 5.81
CA THR A 82 -4.30 2.38 4.75
C THR A 82 -5.75 2.45 5.17
N THR A 83 -6.59 2.98 4.29
CA THR A 83 -8.04 2.84 4.37
C THR A 83 -8.50 2.07 3.13
N ALA A 84 -9.47 1.19 3.30
CA ALA A 84 -10.11 0.51 2.18
C ALA A 84 -11.58 0.28 2.50
N SER A 85 -12.39 0.22 1.44
CA SER A 85 -13.80 -0.09 1.53
C SER A 85 -14.21 -0.99 0.37
N VAL A 86 -15.17 -1.87 0.62
CA VAL A 86 -15.81 -2.73 -0.36
C VAL A 86 -17.30 -2.63 -0.10
N ALA A 87 -18.05 -2.30 -1.15
CA ALA A 87 -19.50 -2.24 -1.16
C ALA A 87 -20.03 -2.97 -2.40
N ALA A 88 -21.34 -3.14 -2.49
CA ALA A 88 -21.95 -3.66 -3.70
C ALA A 88 -21.56 -2.77 -4.90
N GLY A 89 -20.95 -3.38 -5.91
CA GLY A 89 -20.55 -2.70 -7.14
C GLY A 89 -19.33 -1.79 -7.05
N SER A 90 -18.63 -1.72 -5.90
CA SER A 90 -17.42 -0.89 -5.80
C SER A 90 -16.44 -1.32 -4.72
N ALA A 91 -15.17 -0.96 -4.92
CA ALA A 91 -14.13 -1.05 -3.92
C ALA A 91 -13.20 0.15 -4.02
N SER A 92 -12.68 0.61 -2.89
CA SER A 92 -11.63 1.61 -2.86
C SER A 92 -10.54 1.26 -1.85
N ARG A 93 -9.34 1.76 -2.10
CA ARG A 93 -8.21 1.67 -1.19
C ARG A 93 -7.32 2.89 -1.35
N THR A 94 -6.97 3.51 -0.23
CA THR A 94 -5.94 4.53 -0.14
C THR A 94 -4.84 4.04 0.78
N THR A 95 -3.58 4.27 0.42
CA THR A 95 -2.43 4.01 1.28
C THR A 95 -1.47 5.17 1.20
N THR A 96 -1.24 5.86 2.31
CA THR A 96 -0.22 6.92 2.42
C THR A 96 0.94 6.40 3.24
N ALA A 97 2.14 6.43 2.67
CA ALA A 97 3.37 6.08 3.34
C ALA A 97 4.23 7.34 3.51
N THR A 98 4.65 7.62 4.74
CA THR A 98 5.52 8.75 5.08
C THR A 98 6.86 8.21 5.54
N GLY A 99 7.93 8.59 4.85
CA GLY A 99 9.28 8.19 5.22
C GLY A 99 9.80 8.93 6.45
N PRO A 100 10.96 8.51 7.00
CA PRO A 100 11.56 9.12 8.20
C PRO A 100 11.98 10.59 8.03
N ASN A 101 11.95 11.10 6.79
CA ASN A 101 12.24 12.50 6.44
C ASN A 101 10.95 13.31 6.20
N GLY A 102 9.77 12.81 6.61
CA GLY A 102 8.47 13.49 6.48
C GLY A 102 7.88 13.50 5.07
N ARG A 103 8.62 13.04 4.07
CA ARG A 103 8.18 12.94 2.67
C ARG A 103 7.22 11.78 2.48
N SER A 104 6.08 12.03 1.82
CA SER A 104 5.00 11.05 1.70
C SER A 104 4.71 10.65 0.25
N ALA A 105 4.33 9.41 0.04
CA ALA A 105 3.77 8.91 -1.21
C ALA A 105 2.40 8.29 -0.94
N THR A 106 1.48 8.44 -1.89
CA THR A 106 0.12 7.91 -1.77
C THR A 106 -0.19 7.00 -2.93
N TYR A 107 -0.77 5.84 -2.63
CA TYR A 107 -1.41 4.94 -3.57
C TYR A 107 -2.91 5.05 -3.39
N GLN A 108 -3.64 5.13 -4.49
CA GLN A 108 -5.09 5.07 -4.51
C GLN A 108 -5.55 4.02 -5.51
N ASN A 109 -6.65 3.37 -5.18
CA ASN A 109 -7.34 2.45 -6.04
C ASN A 109 -8.85 2.62 -5.89
N ASN A 110 -9.55 2.72 -7.02
CA ASN A 110 -10.99 2.78 -7.08
C ASN A 110 -11.45 1.83 -8.19
N ALA A 111 -12.23 0.83 -7.82
CA ALA A 111 -12.85 -0.11 -8.73
C ALA A 111 -14.38 -0.01 -8.62
N ALA A 112 -15.05 -0.16 -9.76
CA ALA A 112 -16.50 -0.19 -9.87
C ALA A 112 -16.92 -1.29 -10.84
N TRP A 113 -18.03 -1.95 -10.55
CA TRP A 113 -18.60 -3.01 -11.38
C TRP A 113 -20.13 -3.05 -11.29
N GLY A 114 -20.77 -3.42 -12.38
CA GLY A 114 -22.23 -3.50 -12.46
C GLY A 114 -22.69 -3.40 -13.91
N ASN A 115 -23.88 -3.91 -14.21
CA ASN A 115 -24.51 -3.84 -15.53
C ASN A 115 -23.59 -4.27 -16.70
N GLY A 116 -22.81 -5.34 -16.51
CA GLY A 116 -21.88 -5.84 -17.53
C GLY A 116 -20.59 -5.02 -17.70
N ALA A 117 -20.41 -3.95 -16.93
CA ALA A 117 -19.24 -3.08 -16.98
C ALA A 117 -18.32 -3.25 -15.75
N TYR A 118 -17.03 -3.00 -15.96
CA TYR A 118 -16.00 -2.93 -14.93
C TYR A 118 -15.06 -1.76 -15.20
N SER A 119 -14.72 -0.99 -14.17
CA SER A 119 -13.68 0.02 -14.19
C SER A 119 -12.76 -0.13 -12.98
N ASP A 120 -11.46 0.04 -13.18
CA ASP A 120 -10.46 0.02 -12.11
C ASP A 120 -9.37 1.04 -12.40
N THR A 121 -9.31 2.07 -11.57
CA THR A 121 -8.28 3.11 -11.63
C THR A 121 -7.35 2.99 -10.44
N LYS A 122 -6.05 2.95 -10.72
CA LYS A 122 -4.97 2.95 -9.73
C LYS A 122 -4.12 4.19 -9.96
N SER A 123 -3.79 4.92 -8.91
CA SER A 123 -2.81 6.01 -8.98
C SER A 123 -1.75 5.87 -7.90
N ILE A 124 -0.54 6.35 -8.21
CA ILE A 124 0.54 6.52 -7.25
C ILE A 124 1.08 7.93 -7.41
N THR A 125 0.99 8.71 -6.34
CA THR A 125 1.62 10.03 -6.23
C THR A 125 2.88 9.91 -5.38
N GLY A 126 4.03 10.21 -5.98
CA GLY A 126 5.31 10.21 -5.27
C GLY A 126 5.49 11.44 -4.37
N ALA A 127 6.52 11.40 -3.53
CA ALA A 127 6.87 12.52 -2.64
C ALA A 127 7.45 13.76 -3.34
N ASN A 128 7.47 13.75 -4.67
CA ASN A 128 7.77 14.90 -5.53
C ASN A 128 6.49 15.47 -6.19
N GLY A 129 5.30 14.99 -5.78
CA GLY A 129 4.01 15.43 -6.31
C GLY A 129 3.64 14.84 -7.67
N LYS A 130 4.55 14.13 -8.34
CA LYS A 130 4.26 13.52 -9.64
C LYS A 130 3.44 12.25 -9.48
N SER A 131 2.47 12.05 -10.38
CA SER A 131 1.50 10.95 -10.28
C SER A 131 1.50 10.07 -11.53
N ALA A 132 1.51 8.75 -11.34
CA ALA A 132 1.24 7.78 -12.39
C ALA A 132 -0.14 7.16 -12.18
N THR A 133 -0.88 6.93 -13.27
CA THR A 133 -2.24 6.38 -13.23
C THR A 133 -2.35 5.21 -14.20
N SER A 134 -3.06 4.16 -13.81
CA SER A 134 -3.47 3.06 -14.68
C SER A 134 -4.97 2.86 -14.55
N THR A 135 -5.68 2.90 -15.67
CA THR A 135 -7.12 2.65 -15.75
C THR A 135 -7.37 1.43 -16.62
N VAL A 136 -8.18 0.50 -16.12
CA VAL A 136 -8.72 -0.63 -16.87
C VAL A 136 -10.23 -0.44 -16.97
N GLN A 137 -10.75 -0.59 -18.17
CA GLN A 137 -12.19 -0.58 -18.46
C GLN A 137 -12.54 -1.86 -19.19
N ARG A 138 -13.64 -2.50 -18.81
CA ARG A 138 -14.22 -3.64 -19.52
C ARG A 138 -15.70 -3.38 -19.73
N GLN A 139 -16.14 -3.56 -20.96
CA GLN A 139 -17.53 -3.41 -21.35
C GLN A 139 -17.75 -4.19 -22.65
N ASP A 140 -18.84 -4.94 -22.72
CA ASP A 140 -19.34 -5.57 -23.96
C ASP A 140 -18.27 -6.38 -24.73
N GLY A 141 -17.46 -7.17 -24.01
CA GLY A 141 -16.40 -7.99 -24.60
C GLY A 141 -15.14 -7.23 -25.03
N SER A 142 -15.10 -5.91 -24.79
CA SER A 142 -13.93 -5.06 -24.98
C SER A 142 -13.22 -4.80 -23.65
N VAL A 143 -11.89 -4.76 -23.70
CA VAL A 143 -11.01 -4.39 -22.59
C VAL A 143 -10.07 -3.29 -23.06
N THR A 144 -10.11 -2.13 -22.40
CA THR A 144 -9.16 -1.03 -22.62
C THR A 144 -8.33 -0.82 -21.38
N LYS A 145 -7.01 -0.69 -21.56
CA LYS A 145 -6.08 -0.29 -20.51
C LYS A 145 -5.33 0.96 -20.94
N THR A 146 -5.41 1.98 -20.10
CA THR A 146 -4.69 3.25 -20.27
C THR A 146 -3.72 3.42 -19.11
N VAL A 147 -2.47 3.76 -19.40
CA VAL A 147 -1.45 4.06 -18.40
C VAL A 147 -0.87 5.42 -18.71
N THR A 148 -0.94 6.34 -17.74
CA THR A 148 -0.31 7.66 -17.79
C THR A 148 0.82 7.69 -16.77
N GLY A 149 2.03 7.99 -17.23
CA GLY A 149 3.20 8.07 -16.37
C GLY A 149 3.33 9.41 -15.64
N PRO A 150 4.30 9.53 -14.72
CA PRO A 150 4.49 10.70 -13.86
C PRO A 150 4.88 11.99 -14.60
N ASN A 151 5.21 11.92 -15.88
CA ASN A 151 5.52 13.06 -16.73
C ASN A 151 4.44 13.28 -17.81
N GLY A 152 3.25 12.68 -17.68
CA GLY A 152 2.11 12.87 -18.58
C GLY A 152 2.09 11.99 -19.82
N GLN A 153 3.15 11.23 -20.09
CA GLN A 153 3.17 10.29 -21.21
C GLN A 153 2.11 9.20 -21.04
N THR A 154 1.36 8.90 -22.10
CA THR A 154 0.23 7.96 -22.03
C THR A 154 0.37 6.83 -23.04
N TRP A 155 0.04 5.62 -22.61
CA TRP A 155 -0.06 4.43 -23.45
C TRP A 155 -1.45 3.80 -23.27
N THR A 156 -2.10 3.47 -24.39
CA THR A 156 -3.41 2.83 -24.40
C THR A 156 -3.35 1.57 -25.24
N ALA A 157 -3.92 0.48 -24.74
CA ALA A 157 -4.18 -0.71 -25.53
C ALA A 157 -5.61 -1.21 -25.31
N SER A 158 -6.23 -1.63 -26.40
CA SER A 158 -7.57 -2.20 -26.39
C SER A 158 -7.56 -3.57 -27.03
N ARG A 159 -8.42 -4.46 -26.51
CA ARG A 159 -8.70 -5.78 -27.09
C ARG A 159 -10.20 -6.00 -27.09
N THR A 160 -10.75 -6.29 -28.26
CA THR A 160 -12.14 -6.72 -28.41
C THR A 160 -12.15 -8.20 -28.73
N ARG A 161 -12.95 -8.98 -28.01
CA ARG A 161 -13.21 -10.37 -28.37
C ARG A 161 -14.43 -10.41 -29.29
N THR A 162 -14.21 -10.58 -30.58
CA THR A 162 -15.28 -10.92 -31.52
C THR A 162 -15.76 -12.34 -31.20
N GLN A 163 -17.05 -12.52 -30.94
CA GLN A 163 -17.66 -13.85 -30.85
C GLN A 163 -18.05 -14.26 -32.27
N ASN A 164 -17.43 -15.33 -32.78
CA ASN A 164 -17.83 -15.99 -34.03
C ASN A 164 -19.06 -16.87 -33.81
#